data_AF-A0A847H3G7-F1
#
_entry.id   AF-A0A847H3G7-F1
#
_cell.length_a   1.000
_cell.length_b   1.000
_cell.length_c   1.000
_cell.angle_alpha   90.00
_cell.angle_beta   90.00
_cell.angle_gamma   90.00
#
_symmetry.space_group_name_H-M   'P 1'
#
loop_
_entity.id
_entity.type
_entity.pdbx_description
1 polymer ?
#
loop_
_entity_poly.entity_id
_entity_poly.type
_entity_poly.pdbx_seq_one_letter_code
_entity_poly.pdbx_strand_id
1 'polypeptide(L)'
;MAHDAVDRERRRQLFEGENYFTALAYNESYNEKTGYNYRAISRNPDGRKFYGKYQMGVAALQTAGFIDENGKWTGKMGVNSPEDYLNNPEAQEVAVKEFTESNWKTIKKLKLDRFIDTQRFGVTITKTALLGAAHIGGVNGVKRLLENDKDPADKNGTRISTYLYELSGTYDPLGIS
;
A
#
# COMPACT_ATOMS: atom_id res chain seq x y z
N MET A 1 8.57 -6.85 22.51
CA MET A 1 9.80 -7.66 22.38
C MET A 1 9.52 -9.06 21.85
N ALA A 2 8.79 -9.95 22.55
CA ALA A 2 8.45 -11.29 22.05
C ALA A 2 7.30 -11.30 21.00
N HIS A 3 6.27 -10.47 21.18
CA HIS A 3 5.15 -10.31 20.23
C HIS A 3 5.64 -9.83 18.85
N ASP A 4 6.57 -8.87 18.84
CA ASP A 4 7.10 -8.32 17.59
C ASP A 4 7.92 -9.35 16.80
N ALA A 5 8.57 -10.31 17.47
CA ALA A 5 9.38 -11.33 16.80
C ALA A 5 8.51 -12.38 16.10
N VAL A 6 7.39 -12.76 16.73
CA VAL A 6 6.40 -13.69 16.17
C VAL A 6 5.67 -13.06 14.98
N ASP A 7 5.28 -11.78 15.10
CA ASP A 7 4.69 -11.04 13.97
C ASP A 7 5.67 -10.88 12.81
N ARG A 8 6.96 -10.68 13.10
CA ARG A 8 8.03 -10.57 12.08
C ARG A 8 8.27 -11.88 11.34
N GLU A 9 8.35 -13.00 12.05
CA GLU A 9 8.54 -14.31 11.44
C GLU A 9 7.29 -14.72 10.64
N ARG A 10 6.09 -14.40 11.14
CA ARG A 10 4.84 -14.62 10.42
C ARG A 10 4.76 -13.77 9.14
N ARG A 11 5.14 -12.49 9.21
CA ARG A 11 5.28 -11.63 8.03
C ARG A 11 6.26 -12.24 7.03
N ARG A 12 7.46 -12.64 7.47
CA ARG A 12 8.48 -13.27 6.61
C ARG A 12 7.95 -14.49 5.87
N GLN A 13 7.30 -15.42 6.57
CA GLN A 13 6.72 -16.62 5.97
C GLN A 13 5.55 -16.32 5.01
N LEU A 14 4.78 -15.26 5.24
CA LEU A 14 3.77 -14.78 4.30
C LEU A 14 4.41 -14.22 3.01
N PHE A 15 5.54 -13.53 3.10
CA PHE A 15 6.18 -12.90 1.92
C PHE A 15 6.97 -13.87 1.02
N GLU A 16 7.34 -15.06 1.51
CA GLU A 16 8.14 -16.04 0.75
C GLU A 16 7.37 -16.73 -0.39
N GLY A 17 6.04 -16.55 -0.50
CA GLY A 17 5.22 -17.15 -1.57
C GLY A 17 3.93 -16.42 -1.96
N GLU A 18 3.65 -15.23 -1.41
CA GLU A 18 2.36 -14.55 -1.64
C GLU A 18 2.36 -13.49 -2.76
N ASN A 19 1.18 -13.34 -3.37
CA ASN A 19 0.86 -12.25 -4.28
C ASN A 19 0.91 -10.91 -3.52
N TYR A 20 1.51 -9.87 -4.13
CA TYR A 20 1.60 -8.49 -3.62
C TYR A 20 0.31 -7.97 -2.95
N PHE A 21 -0.87 -8.31 -3.48
CA PHE A 21 -2.13 -7.86 -2.91
C PHE A 21 -2.46 -8.52 -1.57
N THR A 22 -2.05 -9.75 -1.31
CA THR A 22 -2.25 -10.40 0.00
C THR A 22 -1.40 -9.70 1.06
N ALA A 23 -0.12 -9.51 0.74
CA ALA A 23 0.82 -8.71 1.51
C ALA A 23 0.29 -7.30 1.85
N LEU A 24 -0.25 -6.61 0.84
CA LEU A 24 -0.83 -5.28 1.04
C LEU A 24 -2.06 -5.32 1.96
N ALA A 25 -3.00 -6.24 1.70
CA ALA A 25 -4.19 -6.40 2.54
C ALA A 25 -3.83 -6.76 4.00
N TYR A 26 -2.73 -7.50 4.19
CA TYR A 26 -2.23 -7.87 5.51
C TYR A 26 -1.80 -6.65 6.30
N ASN A 27 -1.01 -5.77 5.69
CA ASN A 27 -0.58 -4.54 6.34
C ASN A 27 -1.74 -3.54 6.56
N GLU A 28 -2.74 -3.52 5.67
CA GLU A 28 -3.78 -2.49 5.68
C GLU A 28 -4.97 -2.82 6.60
N SER A 29 -5.41 -4.08 6.68
CA SER A 29 -6.66 -4.41 7.38
C SER A 29 -6.70 -5.73 8.12
N TYR A 30 -5.64 -6.55 8.05
CA TYR A 30 -5.68 -7.86 8.70
C TYR A 30 -5.71 -7.73 10.22
N ASN A 31 -6.57 -8.55 10.83
CA ASN A 31 -6.65 -8.74 12.26
C ASN A 31 -6.74 -10.24 12.56
N GLU A 32 -5.99 -10.73 13.56
CA GLU A 32 -5.95 -12.17 13.86
C GLU A 32 -7.31 -12.78 14.21
N LYS A 33 -8.22 -11.98 14.78
CA LYS A 33 -9.54 -12.45 15.21
C LYS A 33 -10.58 -12.39 14.10
N THR A 34 -10.46 -11.42 13.18
CA THR A 34 -11.50 -11.14 12.18
C THR A 34 -11.05 -11.37 10.74
N GLY A 35 -9.77 -11.69 10.51
CA GLY A 35 -9.19 -11.78 9.18
C GLY A 35 -9.18 -10.43 8.44
N TYR A 36 -9.18 -10.49 7.10
CA TYR A 36 -9.28 -9.32 6.23
C TYR A 36 -10.66 -8.68 6.29
N ASN A 37 -10.73 -7.35 6.39
CA ASN A 37 -11.98 -6.66 6.61
C ASN A 37 -12.38 -5.76 5.43
N TYR A 38 -13.23 -6.29 4.54
CA TYR A 38 -13.82 -5.54 3.42
C TYR A 38 -14.74 -4.40 3.86
N ARG A 39 -15.21 -4.40 5.11
CA ARG A 39 -16.08 -3.35 5.66
C ARG A 39 -15.34 -2.33 6.51
N ALA A 40 -14.00 -2.40 6.58
CA ALA A 40 -13.21 -1.48 7.37
C ALA A 40 -13.33 -0.05 6.84
N ILE A 41 -13.47 0.91 7.75
CA ILE A 41 -13.38 2.33 7.45
C ILE A 41 -12.43 2.94 8.47
N SER A 42 -11.39 3.62 7.99
CA SER A 42 -10.55 4.46 8.84
C SER A 42 -10.62 5.92 8.37
N ARG A 43 -10.19 6.83 9.26
CA ARG A 43 -10.15 8.25 8.98
C ARG A 43 -8.89 8.87 9.60
N ASN A 44 -8.15 9.62 8.81
CA ASN A 44 -7.05 10.43 9.31
C ASN A 44 -7.55 11.67 10.08
N PRO A 45 -6.73 12.29 10.94
CA PRO A 45 -7.09 13.51 11.66
C PRO A 45 -7.51 14.68 10.74
N ASP A 46 -7.02 14.70 9.51
CA ASP A 46 -7.38 15.69 8.48
C ASP A 46 -8.72 15.41 7.78
N GLY A 47 -9.43 14.35 8.19
CA GLY A 47 -10.74 14.00 7.70
C GLY A 47 -10.75 13.05 6.50
N ARG A 48 -9.59 12.74 5.89
CA ARG A 48 -9.50 11.76 4.79
C ARG A 48 -9.96 10.38 5.24
N LYS A 49 -10.78 9.72 4.43
CA LYS A 49 -11.32 8.38 4.69
C LYS A 49 -10.63 7.33 3.83
N PHE A 50 -10.49 6.13 4.37
CA PHE A 50 -9.94 4.96 3.69
C PHE A 50 -10.89 3.79 3.86
N TYR A 51 -11.07 3.02 2.79
CA TYR A 51 -12.16 2.06 2.67
C TYR A 51 -11.65 0.65 2.39
N GLY A 52 -12.24 -0.30 3.10
CA GLY A 52 -12.19 -1.72 2.81
C GLY A 52 -10.85 -2.39 3.09
N LYS A 53 -10.69 -3.58 2.52
CA LYS A 53 -9.57 -4.49 2.77
C LYS A 53 -8.19 -3.87 2.49
N TYR A 54 -8.14 -2.99 1.50
CA TYR A 54 -6.91 -2.34 1.03
C TYR A 54 -6.75 -0.90 1.55
N GLN A 55 -7.67 -0.45 2.42
CA GLN A 55 -7.72 0.91 2.94
C GLN A 55 -7.51 1.96 1.83
N MET A 56 -8.27 1.86 0.74
CA MET A 56 -8.11 2.78 -0.38
C MET A 56 -8.71 4.14 -0.05
N GLY A 57 -7.90 5.20 -0.17
CA GLY A 57 -8.36 6.58 -0.04
C GLY A 57 -9.04 7.11 -1.29
N VAL A 58 -9.74 8.25 -1.17
CA VAL A 58 -10.47 8.88 -2.28
C VAL A 58 -9.60 9.08 -3.53
N ALA A 59 -8.36 9.54 -3.40
CA ALA A 59 -7.47 9.75 -4.55
C ALA A 59 -7.10 8.45 -5.29
N ALA A 60 -6.94 7.34 -4.54
CA ALA A 60 -6.70 6.03 -5.14
C ALA A 60 -7.95 5.51 -5.86
N LEU A 61 -9.13 5.71 -5.26
CA LEU A 61 -10.41 5.37 -5.87
C LEU A 61 -10.75 6.25 -7.09
N GLN A 62 -10.31 7.50 -7.11
CA GLN A 62 -10.36 8.35 -8.30
C GLN A 62 -9.48 7.80 -9.41
N THR A 63 -8.25 7.39 -9.07
CA THR A 63 -7.32 6.78 -10.04
C THR A 63 -7.88 5.47 -10.63
N ALA A 64 -8.60 4.69 -9.82
CA ALA A 64 -9.31 3.48 -10.26
C ALA A 64 -10.69 3.74 -10.89
N GLY A 65 -11.10 5.00 -11.04
CA GLY A 65 -12.36 5.38 -11.70
C GLY A 65 -13.64 5.03 -10.94
N PHE A 66 -13.56 4.72 -9.65
CA PHE A 66 -14.73 4.52 -8.78
C PHE A 66 -15.29 5.84 -8.26
N ILE A 67 -14.44 6.87 -8.17
CA ILE A 67 -14.82 8.24 -7.77
C ILE A 67 -14.38 9.21 -8.88
N ASP A 68 -15.17 10.23 -9.17
CA ASP A 68 -14.82 11.28 -10.13
C ASP A 68 -14.00 12.41 -9.49
N GLU A 69 -13.54 13.37 -10.30
CA GLU A 69 -12.76 14.53 -9.83
C GLU A 69 -13.51 15.41 -8.80
N ASN A 70 -14.85 15.35 -8.80
CA ASN A 70 -15.71 16.09 -7.87
C ASN A 70 -16.01 15.31 -6.59
N GLY A 71 -15.46 14.11 -6.43
CA GLY A 71 -15.65 13.27 -5.26
C GLY A 71 -16.95 12.46 -5.27
N LYS A 72 -17.63 12.32 -6.42
CA LYS A 72 -18.84 11.51 -6.57
C LYS A 72 -18.51 10.10 -7.03
N TRP A 73 -19.23 9.11 -6.51
CA TRP A 73 -19.13 7.74 -6.99
C TRP A 73 -19.68 7.63 -8.41
N THR A 74 -18.98 6.88 -9.26
CA THR A 74 -19.24 6.85 -10.71
C THR A 74 -20.29 5.81 -11.12
N GLY A 75 -20.70 4.91 -10.21
CA GLY A 75 -21.54 3.76 -10.54
C GLY A 75 -20.77 2.58 -11.14
N LYS A 76 -19.44 2.68 -11.27
CA LYS A 76 -18.58 1.58 -11.75
C LYS A 76 -18.83 0.31 -10.93
N MET A 77 -19.09 -0.80 -11.60
CA MET A 77 -19.45 -2.08 -10.97
C MET A 77 -20.65 -2.01 -10.02
N GLY A 78 -21.59 -1.09 -10.28
CA GLY A 78 -22.77 -0.88 -9.44
C GLY A 78 -22.49 -0.13 -8.14
N VAL A 79 -21.28 0.43 -7.97
CA VAL A 79 -20.88 1.16 -6.76
C VAL A 79 -21.26 2.63 -6.88
N ASN A 80 -22.32 3.05 -6.17
CA ASN A 80 -22.84 4.42 -6.17
C ASN A 80 -22.63 5.14 -4.83
N SER A 81 -22.11 4.44 -3.84
CA SER A 81 -21.89 4.94 -2.48
C SER A 81 -20.72 4.24 -1.79
N PRO A 82 -20.19 4.80 -0.68
CA PRO A 82 -19.21 4.10 0.15
C PRO A 82 -19.73 2.76 0.66
N GLU A 83 -21.01 2.69 1.03
CA GLU A 83 -21.66 1.48 1.50
C GLU A 83 -21.67 0.40 0.41
N ASP A 84 -21.98 0.74 -0.83
CA ASP A 84 -21.92 -0.20 -1.96
C ASP A 84 -20.50 -0.75 -2.14
N TYR A 85 -19.48 0.11 -2.04
CA TYR A 85 -18.07 -0.29 -2.17
C TYR A 85 -17.65 -1.26 -1.06
N LEU A 86 -18.04 -0.99 0.18
CA LEU A 86 -17.72 -1.83 1.34
C LEU A 86 -18.48 -3.17 1.32
N ASN A 87 -19.62 -3.22 0.61
CA ASN A 87 -20.42 -4.42 0.41
C ASN A 87 -19.98 -5.23 -0.83
N ASN A 88 -19.04 -4.73 -1.64
CA ASN A 88 -18.64 -5.34 -2.90
C ASN A 88 -17.14 -5.72 -2.89
N PRO A 89 -16.78 -6.93 -2.42
CA PRO A 89 -15.39 -7.39 -2.40
C PRO A 89 -14.71 -7.33 -3.77
N GLU A 90 -15.41 -7.70 -4.84
CA GLU A 90 -14.85 -7.71 -6.20
C GLU A 90 -14.47 -6.30 -6.65
N ALA A 91 -15.28 -5.30 -6.34
CA ALA A 91 -14.95 -3.90 -6.62
C ALA A 91 -13.66 -3.45 -5.91
N GLN A 92 -13.39 -3.96 -4.69
CA GLN A 92 -12.16 -3.63 -3.96
C GLN A 92 -10.92 -4.27 -4.59
N GLU A 93 -11.03 -5.53 -5.04
CA GLU A 93 -9.97 -6.23 -5.76
C GLU A 93 -9.65 -5.55 -7.09
N VAL A 94 -10.68 -5.13 -7.84
CA VAL A 94 -10.51 -4.38 -9.10
C VAL A 94 -9.89 -3.01 -8.84
N ALA A 95 -10.37 -2.28 -7.84
CA ALA A 95 -9.89 -0.95 -7.53
C ALA A 95 -8.39 -0.94 -7.16
N VAL A 96 -7.96 -1.86 -6.29
CA VAL A 96 -6.55 -1.93 -5.90
C VAL A 96 -5.67 -2.33 -7.07
N LYS A 97 -6.11 -3.26 -7.93
CA LYS A 97 -5.36 -3.69 -9.11
C LYS A 97 -5.15 -2.55 -10.10
N GLU A 98 -6.22 -1.81 -10.42
CA GLU A 98 -6.11 -0.67 -11.34
C GLU A 98 -5.24 0.46 -10.78
N PHE A 99 -5.34 0.73 -9.47
CA PHE A 99 -4.48 1.70 -8.81
C PHE A 99 -3.00 1.28 -8.87
N THR A 100 -2.70 0.02 -8.56
CA THR A 100 -1.34 -0.55 -8.65
C THR A 100 -0.80 -0.51 -10.08
N GLU A 101 -1.62 -0.83 -11.10
CA GLU A 101 -1.24 -0.73 -12.51
C GLU A 101 -0.92 0.72 -12.92
N SER A 102 -1.74 1.68 -12.47
CA SER A 102 -1.50 3.11 -12.70
C SER A 102 -0.21 3.59 -12.04
N ASN A 103 0.03 3.16 -10.80
CA ASN A 103 1.28 3.43 -10.08
C ASN A 103 2.48 2.86 -10.82
N TRP A 104 2.40 1.60 -11.30
CA TRP A 104 3.49 0.98 -12.05
C TRP A 104 3.80 1.70 -13.36
N LYS A 105 2.77 2.13 -14.11
CA LYS A 105 2.95 2.94 -15.32
C LYS A 105 3.69 4.24 -15.01
N THR A 106 3.31 4.91 -13.93
CA THR A 106 3.91 6.17 -13.50
C THR A 106 5.35 5.98 -12.99
N ILE A 107 5.63 4.92 -12.24
CA ILE A 107 6.97 4.51 -11.79
C ILE A 107 7.91 4.37 -12.99
N LYS A 108 7.51 3.61 -14.01
CA LYS A 108 8.30 3.45 -15.25
C LYS A 108 8.48 4.76 -16.00
N LYS A 109 7.42 5.58 -16.12
CA LYS A 109 7.48 6.90 -16.78
C LYS A 109 8.50 7.82 -16.11
N LEU A 110 8.59 7.77 -14.79
CA LEU A 110 9.54 8.56 -13.98
C LEU A 110 10.90 7.86 -13.83
N LYS A 111 11.10 6.71 -14.47
CA LYS A 111 12.31 5.88 -14.40
C LYS A 111 12.69 5.52 -12.96
N LEU A 112 11.73 5.31 -12.07
CA LEU A 112 11.98 4.93 -10.67
C LEU A 112 12.24 3.42 -10.52
N ASP A 113 11.88 2.63 -11.52
CA ASP A 113 12.23 1.21 -11.63
C ASP A 113 13.75 0.98 -11.71
N ARG A 114 14.55 1.98 -12.08
CA ARG A 114 16.03 1.94 -12.02
C ARG A 114 16.59 1.69 -10.61
N PHE A 115 15.78 1.90 -9.56
CA PHE A 115 16.18 1.64 -8.18
C PHE A 115 15.96 0.19 -7.77
N ILE A 116 15.29 -0.64 -8.57
CA ILE A 116 15.15 -2.08 -8.29
C ILE A 116 16.54 -2.72 -8.20
N ASP A 117 16.71 -3.63 -7.25
CA ASP A 117 17.96 -4.32 -6.90
C ASP A 117 19.06 -3.41 -6.33
N THR A 118 18.75 -2.14 -6.06
CA THR A 118 19.66 -1.23 -5.36
C THR A 118 19.43 -1.27 -3.85
N GLN A 119 20.50 -1.11 -3.07
CA GLN A 119 20.40 -0.90 -1.64
C GLN A 119 20.07 0.55 -1.33
N ARG A 120 18.94 0.79 -0.65
CA ARG A 120 18.53 2.12 -0.17
C ARG A 120 17.89 1.97 1.20
N PHE A 121 18.20 2.91 2.09
CA PHE A 121 17.67 2.92 3.45
C PHE A 121 17.90 1.60 4.23
N GLY A 122 18.88 0.78 3.86
CA GLY A 122 19.14 -0.52 4.51
C GLY A 122 18.27 -1.68 4.02
N VAL A 123 17.57 -1.53 2.90
CA VAL A 123 16.84 -2.62 2.22
C VAL A 123 17.12 -2.66 0.72
N THR A 124 17.05 -3.87 0.16
CA THR A 124 17.05 -4.06 -1.29
C THR A 124 15.69 -3.62 -1.81
N ILE A 125 15.70 -2.65 -2.70
CA ILE A 125 14.46 -2.17 -3.31
C ILE A 125 13.96 -3.22 -4.30
N THR A 126 12.78 -3.76 -4.03
CA THR A 126 12.08 -4.69 -4.93
C THR A 126 10.92 -3.99 -5.65
N LYS A 127 10.38 -4.62 -6.69
CA LYS A 127 9.17 -4.14 -7.37
C LYS A 127 7.99 -4.00 -6.40
N THR A 128 7.81 -4.98 -5.51
CA THR A 128 6.73 -4.98 -4.50
C THR A 128 6.92 -3.86 -3.48
N ALA A 129 8.15 -3.60 -3.04
CA ALA A 129 8.47 -2.47 -2.17
C ALA A 129 8.10 -1.13 -2.83
N LEU A 130 8.46 -0.94 -4.11
CA LEU A 130 8.11 0.28 -4.85
C LEU A 130 6.61 0.49 -4.98
N LEU A 131 5.87 -0.57 -5.35
CA LEU A 131 4.40 -0.51 -5.48
C LEU A 131 3.73 -0.29 -4.13
N GLY A 132 4.26 -0.91 -3.08
CA GLY A 132 3.89 -0.71 -1.69
C GLY A 132 4.04 0.73 -1.24
N ALA A 133 5.24 1.28 -1.35
CA ALA A 133 5.51 2.68 -1.00
C ALA A 133 4.68 3.66 -1.83
N ALA A 134 4.39 3.33 -3.11
CA ALA A 134 3.51 4.13 -3.95
C ALA A 134 2.04 4.07 -3.53
N HIS A 135 1.58 2.96 -2.94
CA HIS A 135 0.21 2.84 -2.43
C HIS A 135 -0.06 3.85 -1.30
N ILE A 136 0.89 4.02 -0.37
CA ILE A 136 0.76 4.93 0.77
C ILE A 136 1.13 6.36 0.41
N GLY A 137 2.32 6.54 -0.16
CA GLY A 137 2.93 7.85 -0.37
C GLY A 137 2.63 8.48 -1.73
N GLY A 138 2.00 7.72 -2.64
CA GLY A 138 1.95 8.05 -4.06
C GLY A 138 3.32 7.96 -4.74
N VAL A 139 3.34 7.83 -6.07
CA VAL A 139 4.59 7.71 -6.84
C VAL A 139 5.49 8.93 -6.69
N ASN A 140 4.91 10.13 -6.54
CA ASN A 140 5.69 11.35 -6.31
C ASN A 140 6.35 11.37 -4.91
N GLY A 141 5.72 10.74 -3.91
CA GLY A 141 6.33 10.53 -2.60
C GLY A 141 7.54 9.60 -2.71
N VAL A 142 7.37 8.48 -3.41
CA VAL A 142 8.47 7.54 -3.71
C VAL A 142 9.63 8.22 -4.45
N LYS A 143 9.33 9.03 -5.47
CA LYS A 143 10.35 9.82 -6.17
C LYS A 143 11.14 10.72 -5.22
N ARG A 144 10.44 11.47 -4.36
CA ARG A 144 11.12 12.37 -3.41
C ARG A 144 12.00 11.62 -2.42
N LEU A 145 11.55 10.44 -1.97
CA LEU A 145 12.30 9.58 -1.08
C LEU A 145 13.58 9.06 -1.76
N LEU A 146 13.45 8.43 -2.93
CA LEU A 146 14.57 7.76 -3.61
C LEU A 146 15.59 8.72 -4.25
N GLU A 147 15.17 9.92 -4.66
CA GLU A 147 16.05 10.87 -5.34
C GLU A 147 16.66 11.93 -4.42
N ASN A 148 16.03 12.24 -3.29
CA ASN A 148 16.49 13.32 -2.42
C ASN A 148 16.87 12.86 -1.02
N ASP A 149 16.86 11.55 -0.75
CA ASP A 149 17.04 10.93 0.59
C ASP A 149 16.16 11.59 1.68
N LYS A 150 15.00 12.11 1.29
CA LYS A 150 14.04 12.75 2.20
C LYS A 150 12.91 11.80 2.48
N ASP A 151 12.85 11.33 3.72
CA ASP A 151 11.77 10.51 4.24
C ASP A 151 10.90 11.31 5.23
N PRO A 152 10.06 12.25 4.75
CA PRO A 152 9.14 12.95 5.62
C PRO A 152 8.07 11.97 6.10
N ALA A 153 7.90 11.88 7.42
CA ALA A 153 6.76 11.21 8.00
C ALA A 153 5.47 11.99 7.68
N ASP A 154 4.36 11.30 7.52
CA ASP A 154 3.05 11.95 7.52
C ASP A 154 2.68 12.44 8.94
N LYS A 155 1.52 13.10 9.07
CA LYS A 155 1.04 13.64 10.35
C LYS A 155 0.79 12.56 11.42
N ASN A 156 0.73 11.29 11.04
CA ASN A 156 0.54 10.15 11.93
C ASN A 156 1.88 9.46 12.27
N GLY A 157 3.01 9.96 11.76
CA GLY A 157 4.33 9.38 11.98
C GLY A 157 4.70 8.27 10.99
N THR A 158 3.83 7.92 10.04
CA THR A 158 4.11 6.89 9.03
C THR A 158 5.07 7.45 7.98
N ARG A 159 6.17 6.73 7.76
CA ARG A 159 7.18 7.09 6.77
C ARG A 159 6.97 6.31 5.49
N ILE A 160 7.31 6.90 4.35
CA ILE A 160 7.27 6.19 3.07
C ILE A 160 8.30 5.05 3.09
N SER A 161 9.43 5.27 3.77
CA SER A 161 10.43 4.23 4.01
C SER A 161 9.84 3.01 4.73
N THR A 162 8.91 3.17 5.69
CA THR A 162 8.24 2.05 6.40
C THR A 162 7.72 0.99 5.45
N TYR A 163 7.12 1.37 4.32
CA TYR A 163 6.60 0.41 3.36
C TYR A 163 7.64 -0.10 2.36
N LEU A 164 8.72 0.64 2.11
CA LEU A 164 9.90 0.05 1.48
C LEU A 164 10.45 -1.08 2.35
N TYR A 165 10.48 -0.89 3.67
CA TYR A 165 10.91 -1.92 4.62
C TYR A 165 9.94 -3.11 4.63
N GLU A 166 8.66 -2.88 4.91
CA GLU A 166 7.66 -3.93 5.12
C GLU A 166 7.35 -4.77 3.88
N LEU A 167 7.51 -4.22 2.68
CA LEU A 167 7.18 -4.90 1.41
C LEU A 167 8.42 -5.25 0.56
N SER A 168 9.63 -5.06 1.09
CA SER A 168 10.88 -5.53 0.47
C SER A 168 11.02 -7.05 0.43
N GLY A 169 10.40 -7.76 1.39
CA GLY A 169 10.57 -9.21 1.54
C GLY A 169 11.98 -9.63 1.99
N THR A 170 12.91 -8.69 2.19
CA THR A 170 14.32 -8.97 2.50
C THR A 170 14.68 -8.43 3.87
N TYR A 171 14.13 -9.03 4.94
CA TYR A 171 14.67 -8.81 6.28
C TYR A 171 15.55 -9.98 6.73
N ASP A 172 16.86 -9.74 6.76
CA ASP A 172 17.74 -10.32 7.77
C ASP A 172 18.06 -9.23 8.83
N PRO A 173 17.47 -9.30 10.04
CA PRO A 173 17.72 -8.38 11.14
C PRO A 173 19.15 -8.33 11.66
N LEU A 174 19.98 -9.34 11.39
CA LEU A 174 21.18 -9.58 12.19
C LEU A 174 22.47 -8.99 11.63
N GLY A 175 22.48 -8.45 10.41
CA GLY A 175 23.63 -7.69 9.90
C GLY A 175 24.96 -8.42 10.08
N ILE A 176 25.05 -9.69 9.69
CA ILE A 176 26.32 -10.40 9.62
C ILE A 176 26.65 -10.61 8.15
N SER A 177 27.79 -10.06 7.72
CA SER A 177 28.40 -10.32 6.41
C SER A 177 28.85 -11.77 6.27
#